data_AF-A0A8T0HUQ7-F1
#
_entry.id   AF-A0A8T0HUQ7-F1
#
_cell.length_a   1.000
_cell.length_b   1.000
_cell.length_c   1.000
_cell.angle_alpha   90.00
_cell.angle_beta   90.00
_cell.angle_gamma   90.00
#
_symmetry.space_group_name_H-M   'P 1'
#
loop_
_entity.id
_entity.type
_entity.pdbx_description
1 polymer ?
#
loop_
_entity_poly.entity_id
_entity_poly.type
_entity_poly.pdbx_seq_one_letter_code
_entity_poly.pdbx_strand_id
1 'polypeptide(L)'
;MGKTGHGGYVLCSHHLPVLTDVIKAEGRYTPISRLRHRKTAPKDLGPANWRKSTIKVSPCDHCAANDAAVRAKAWRGKARSFSPGELIEACTKIVGSYEKQAAPGETPDAYAEVFLPLYNVVHPYDIVLIKQVLFGYCRYHWLINSFIKHFYTVKATMLSQGDSLLYKVLVYLAVFRLDELNWREFRRLCSSQIPVKILPFVQAIFLEELTIRYSKDDWLKIYDCMFVNDLLRGLGLFREEAQVYTEKLAEAVYGPDPGLRYIPPPTTIIPFTLSISNYTHIVEEPEPYIYKAKPAPLWDKGRTLEMKRVSQVFKLNRTLLKEKYSDPRYQPFRIRSLERPTNLETIREEVGLNRVTLAGIMYL
;
A
#
# COMPACT_ATOMS: atom_id res chain seq x y z
N MET A 1 -8.98 47.67 17.22
CA MET A 1 -7.52 47.90 17.39
C MET A 1 -6.97 46.67 18.13
N GLY A 2 -6.51 45.61 17.46
CA GLY A 2 -5.35 45.61 16.57
C GLY A 2 -4.13 45.11 17.35
N LYS A 3 -4.03 43.80 17.60
CA LYS A 3 -2.77 43.15 17.99
C LYS A 3 -2.56 41.93 17.10
N THR A 4 -1.69 42.15 16.14
CA THR A 4 -1.13 41.22 15.17
C THR A 4 -0.36 40.11 15.88
N GLY A 5 -0.87 38.88 15.83
CA GLY A 5 -0.12 37.68 16.20
C GLY A 5 0.74 37.24 15.02
N HIS A 6 2.02 37.57 15.05
CA HIS A 6 2.99 37.01 14.11
C HIS A 6 3.08 35.50 14.32
N GLY A 7 2.68 34.74 13.30
CA GLY A 7 2.96 33.31 13.17
C GLY A 7 4.46 33.10 13.10
N GLY A 8 5.05 32.66 14.20
CA GLY A 8 6.43 32.21 14.25
C GLY A 8 6.57 30.90 13.48
N TYR A 9 7.16 30.96 12.29
CA TYR A 9 7.74 29.78 11.65
C TYR A 9 8.90 29.30 12.54
N VAL A 10 8.72 28.16 13.19
CA VAL A 10 9.81 27.47 13.89
C VAL A 10 10.77 26.95 12.80
N LEU A 11 11.80 27.74 12.51
CA LEU A 11 12.89 27.35 11.62
C LEU A 11 13.59 26.13 12.23
N CYS A 12 13.56 25.01 11.50
CA CYS A 12 14.34 23.83 11.85
C CYS A 12 15.84 24.19 11.74
N SER A 13 16.59 23.99 12.81
CA SER A 13 18.01 24.35 12.97
C SER A 13 18.99 23.63 12.02
N HIS A 14 18.48 22.93 11.00
CA HIS A 14 19.27 22.25 9.97
C HIS A 14 19.33 23.00 8.64
N HIS A 15 18.66 24.15 8.52
CA HIS A 15 18.78 25.05 7.37
C HIS A 15 19.04 26.48 7.83
N LEU A 16 20.32 26.81 8.06
CA LEU A 16 20.78 28.20 8.00
C LEU A 16 21.59 28.38 6.70
N PRO A 17 21.27 29.40 5.88
CA PRO A 17 22.09 29.74 4.73
C PRO A 17 23.41 30.33 5.20
N VAL A 18 24.51 29.82 4.67
CA VAL A 18 25.85 30.37 4.90
C VAL A 18 25.89 31.75 4.22
N LEU A 19 25.77 32.80 5.03
CA LEU A 19 26.09 34.16 4.64
C LEU A 19 27.56 34.42 4.98
N THR A 20 28.25 34.96 3.98
CA THR A 20 29.66 35.28 3.90
C THR A 20 30.09 36.39 4.88
N ASP A 21 31.34 36.23 5.32
CA ASP A 21 32.33 37.28 5.64
C ASP A 21 32.38 37.98 7.02
N VAL A 22 33.55 37.73 7.64
CA VAL A 22 34.45 38.65 8.38
C VAL A 22 34.08 39.01 9.83
N ILE A 23 34.83 38.43 10.78
CA ILE A 23 35.78 39.12 11.69
C ILE A 23 36.63 38.05 12.42
N LYS A 24 37.94 38.28 12.42
CA LYS A 24 38.99 37.51 13.11
C LYS A 24 38.90 37.69 14.64
N ALA A 25 39.10 36.61 15.41
CA ALA A 25 39.92 36.61 16.63
C ALA A 25 40.17 35.18 17.13
N GLU A 26 41.43 34.76 16.98
CA GLU A 26 42.26 33.82 17.74
C GLU A 26 41.61 32.90 18.79
N GLY A 27 41.81 31.59 18.62
CA GLY A 27 41.56 30.61 19.70
C GLY A 27 41.54 29.16 19.26
N ARG A 28 42.72 28.59 18.98
CA ARG A 28 43.08 27.17 18.87
C ARG A 28 41.92 26.14 18.93
N TYR A 29 41.58 25.57 17.77
CA TYR A 29 41.18 24.16 17.68
C TYR A 29 41.74 23.56 16.39
N THR A 30 42.48 22.46 16.52
CA THR A 30 43.06 21.71 15.41
C THR A 30 41.97 21.04 14.57
N PRO A 31 42.17 20.87 13.25
CA PRO A 31 41.10 20.53 12.34
C PRO A 31 41.09 19.03 11.96
N ILE A 32 39.97 18.64 11.32
CA ILE A 32 39.80 17.48 10.42
C ILE A 32 39.38 16.15 11.10
N SER A 33 38.07 16.02 11.35
CA SER A 33 37.34 14.84 10.87
C SER A 33 36.27 15.33 9.89
N ARG A 34 36.65 15.40 8.61
CA ARG A 34 35.69 15.57 7.52
C ARG A 34 34.71 14.40 7.58
N LEU A 35 33.53 14.60 8.15
CA LEU A 35 32.34 13.84 7.76
C LEU A 35 32.16 14.10 6.27
N ARG A 36 32.78 13.25 5.44
CA ARG A 36 32.43 13.15 4.03
C ARG A 36 30.94 12.84 4.02
N HIS A 37 30.13 13.82 3.64
CA HIS A 37 28.91 13.52 2.90
C HIS A 37 29.36 12.73 1.68
N ARG A 38 29.43 11.41 1.83
CA ARG A 38 29.47 10.50 0.71
C ARG A 38 28.13 10.74 0.03
N LYS A 39 28.14 11.58 -1.03
CA LYS A 39 27.13 11.55 -2.08
C LYS A 39 27.18 10.13 -2.62
N THR A 40 26.47 9.21 -1.97
CA THR A 40 26.12 7.95 -2.57
C THR A 40 25.18 8.35 -3.69
N ALA A 41 25.71 8.39 -4.91
CA ALA A 41 24.89 8.31 -6.10
C ALA A 41 23.83 7.22 -5.85
N PRO A 42 22.55 7.48 -6.15
CA PRO A 42 21.53 6.48 -5.93
C PRO A 42 21.95 5.24 -6.70
N LYS A 43 22.32 4.17 -5.99
CA LYS A 43 22.47 2.85 -6.60
C LYS A 43 21.17 2.59 -7.34
N ASP A 44 21.26 2.12 -8.58
CA ASP A 44 20.13 1.73 -9.42
C ASP A 44 19.29 0.66 -8.70
N LEU A 45 18.41 1.12 -7.83
CA LEU A 45 17.44 0.33 -7.10
C LEU A 45 16.28 0.17 -8.06
N GLY A 46 16.11 -1.03 -8.59
CA GLY A 46 15.00 -1.34 -9.51
C GLY A 46 13.63 -0.95 -8.93
N PRO A 47 12.60 -0.85 -9.79
CA PRO A 47 11.29 -0.27 -9.48
C PRO A 47 10.52 -0.97 -8.33
N ALA A 48 10.97 -2.14 -7.87
CA ALA A 48 10.39 -2.87 -6.75
C ALA A 48 11.00 -2.55 -5.36
N ASN A 49 12.16 -1.91 -5.30
CA ASN A 49 12.95 -1.76 -4.07
C ASN A 49 12.91 -0.36 -3.43
N TRP A 50 12.15 0.60 -4.00
CA TRP A 50 12.06 1.95 -3.44
C TRP A 50 11.46 1.98 -2.03
N ARG A 51 10.51 1.07 -1.72
CA ARG A 51 9.95 0.86 -0.36
C ARG A 51 10.98 0.39 0.68
N LYS A 52 12.13 -0.14 0.25
CA LYS A 52 13.17 -0.72 1.13
C LYS A 52 14.38 0.19 1.36
N SER A 53 14.39 1.40 0.80
CA SER A 53 15.38 2.40 1.19
C SER A 53 15.07 2.82 2.63
N THR A 54 15.79 2.20 3.56
CA THR A 54 15.66 2.36 5.00
C THR A 54 15.42 3.82 5.34
N ILE A 55 14.27 4.06 5.98
CA ILE A 55 13.93 5.33 6.59
C ILE A 55 15.05 5.60 7.60
N LYS A 56 16.02 6.44 7.23
CA LYS A 56 16.76 7.17 8.26
C LYS A 56 15.72 8.13 8.80
N VAL A 57 15.07 7.74 9.89
CA VAL A 57 14.01 8.54 10.50
C VAL A 57 14.68 9.82 10.94
N SER A 58 14.52 10.87 10.15
CA SER A 58 14.87 12.23 10.53
C SER A 58 14.08 12.52 11.82
N PRO A 59 14.69 13.01 12.92
CA PRO A 59 14.02 13.11 14.24
C PRO A 59 12.82 14.08 14.29
N CYS A 60 12.50 14.73 13.18
CA CYS A 60 11.54 15.81 13.08
C CYS A 60 10.57 15.52 11.93
N ASP A 61 9.25 15.60 12.19
CA ASP A 61 8.19 15.28 11.21
C ASP A 61 8.31 16.14 9.95
N HIS A 62 8.70 17.41 10.11
CA HIS A 62 8.96 18.33 8.99
C HIS A 62 10.12 17.88 8.09
N CYS A 63 11.20 17.37 8.70
CA CYS A 63 12.39 16.88 8.02
C CYS A 63 12.06 15.58 7.28
N ALA A 64 11.33 14.67 7.94
CA ALA A 64 10.86 13.43 7.36
C ALA A 64 9.90 13.67 6.18
N ALA A 65 8.99 14.63 6.31
CA ALA A 65 8.09 15.05 5.24
C ALA A 65 8.85 15.64 4.04
N ASN A 66 9.84 16.51 4.28
CA ASN A 66 10.64 17.10 3.21
C ASN A 66 11.51 16.05 2.48
N ASP A 67 12.17 15.16 3.22
CA ASP A 67 12.94 14.04 2.66
C ASP A 67 12.03 13.09 1.84
N ALA A 68 10.84 12.80 2.36
CA ALA A 68 9.85 12.00 1.66
C ALA A 68 9.34 12.69 0.40
N ALA A 69 9.10 14.01 0.43
CA ALA A 69 8.64 14.80 -0.70
C ALA A 69 9.70 14.88 -1.82
N VAL A 70 10.96 15.12 -1.47
CA VAL A 70 12.09 15.13 -2.41
C VAL A 70 12.25 13.76 -3.07
N ARG A 71 12.15 12.68 -2.30
CA ARG A 71 12.15 11.31 -2.83
C ARG A 71 10.95 11.07 -3.74
N ALA A 72 9.74 11.38 -3.29
CA ALA A 72 8.53 11.18 -4.08
C ALA A 72 8.66 11.92 -5.43
N LYS A 73 9.14 13.16 -5.44
CA LYS A 73 9.40 13.94 -6.65
C LYS A 73 10.38 13.26 -7.61
N ALA A 74 11.47 12.68 -7.08
CA ALA A 74 12.45 11.95 -7.89
C ALA A 74 11.89 10.67 -8.55
N TRP A 75 10.84 10.09 -7.96
CA TRP A 75 10.23 8.83 -8.40
C TRP A 75 8.85 9.00 -9.07
N ARG A 76 8.34 10.23 -9.23
CA ARG A 76 7.09 10.51 -9.97
C ARG A 76 7.19 9.93 -11.38
N GLY A 77 6.20 9.11 -11.76
CA GLY A 77 6.14 8.46 -13.08
C GLY A 77 7.02 7.21 -13.25
N LYS A 78 7.92 6.90 -12.31
CA LYS A 78 8.74 5.67 -12.30
C LYS A 78 8.28 4.65 -11.25
N ALA A 79 7.58 5.13 -10.23
CA ALA A 79 7.03 4.28 -9.18
C ALA A 79 5.85 3.44 -9.68
N ARG A 80 5.71 2.23 -9.14
CA ARG A 80 4.56 1.36 -9.36
C ARG A 80 3.31 2.00 -8.75
N SER A 81 2.18 1.93 -9.46
CA SER A 81 0.87 2.27 -8.90
C SER A 81 0.43 1.31 -7.81
N PHE A 82 -0.41 1.77 -6.90
CA PHE A 82 -0.95 0.97 -5.82
C PHE A 82 -1.91 -0.10 -6.37
N SER A 83 -1.93 -1.26 -5.71
CA SER A 83 -3.02 -2.21 -5.92
C SER A 83 -4.34 -1.62 -5.38
N PRO A 84 -5.51 -2.08 -5.88
CA PRO A 84 -6.81 -1.57 -5.41
C PRO A 84 -6.97 -1.62 -3.88
N GLY A 85 -6.44 -2.67 -3.24
CA GLY A 85 -6.47 -2.82 -1.78
C GLY A 85 -5.58 -1.80 -1.07
N GLU A 86 -4.33 -1.64 -1.53
CA GLU A 86 -3.40 -0.63 -0.99
C GLU A 86 -3.92 0.80 -1.19
N LEU A 87 -4.66 1.04 -2.27
CA LEU A 87 -5.23 2.34 -2.59
C LEU A 87 -6.37 2.71 -1.62
N ILE A 88 -7.28 1.76 -1.35
CA ILE A 88 -8.33 1.92 -0.33
C ILE A 88 -7.67 2.14 1.05
N GLU A 89 -6.66 1.36 1.38
CA GLU A 89 -5.95 1.48 2.67
C GLU A 89 -5.24 2.84 2.81
N ALA A 90 -4.68 3.38 1.72
CA ALA A 90 -4.10 4.72 1.72
C ALA A 90 -5.18 5.80 1.89
N CYS A 91 -6.33 5.65 1.25
CA CYS A 91 -7.48 6.54 1.43
C CYS A 91 -8.00 6.54 2.87
N THR A 92 -8.15 5.37 3.49
CA THR A 92 -8.63 5.26 4.87
C THR A 92 -7.61 5.83 5.86
N LYS A 93 -6.31 5.61 5.62
CA LYS A 93 -5.22 6.17 6.43
C LYS A 93 -5.23 7.69 6.40
N ILE A 94 -5.28 8.32 5.22
CA ILE A 94 -5.23 9.78 5.12
C ILE A 94 -6.48 10.46 5.68
N VAL A 95 -7.66 9.88 5.45
CA VAL A 95 -8.93 10.41 6.01
C VAL A 95 -8.91 10.27 7.52
N GLY A 96 -8.50 9.11 8.04
CA GLY A 96 -8.44 8.85 9.48
C GLY A 96 -7.36 9.68 10.19
N SER A 97 -6.22 9.95 9.53
CA SER A 97 -5.19 10.83 10.09
C SER A 97 -5.64 12.29 10.07
N TYR A 98 -6.32 12.73 9.00
CA TYR A 98 -6.89 14.07 8.91
C TYR A 98 -7.94 14.31 10.00
N GLU A 99 -8.88 13.39 10.21
CA GLU A 99 -9.90 13.49 11.28
C GLU A 99 -9.29 13.65 12.68
N LYS A 100 -8.08 13.13 12.92
CA LYS A 100 -7.44 13.09 14.25
C LYS A 100 -6.34 14.13 14.46
N GLN A 101 -5.61 14.50 13.41
CA GLN A 101 -4.36 15.25 13.50
C GLN A 101 -4.38 16.57 12.73
N ALA A 102 -5.40 16.84 11.91
CA ALA A 102 -5.46 18.09 11.15
C ALA A 102 -5.55 19.29 12.10
N ALA A 103 -4.72 20.30 11.85
CA ALA A 103 -4.78 21.53 12.62
C ALA A 103 -6.07 22.33 12.30
N PRO A 104 -6.60 23.13 13.24
CA PRO A 104 -7.77 23.96 12.98
C PRO A 104 -7.52 24.91 11.78
N GLY A 105 -8.33 24.76 10.73
CA GLY A 105 -8.21 25.58 9.51
C GLY A 105 -7.17 25.10 8.49
N GLU A 106 -6.51 23.97 8.72
CA GLU A 106 -5.63 23.36 7.73
C GLU A 106 -6.43 22.86 6.53
N THR A 107 -6.02 23.27 5.33
CA THR A 107 -6.72 22.85 4.10
C THR A 107 -6.38 21.38 3.77
N PRO A 108 -7.34 20.60 3.24
CA PRO A 108 -7.08 19.22 2.85
C PRO A 108 -5.95 19.06 1.83
N ASP A 109 -5.73 20.05 0.95
CA ASP A 109 -4.64 20.00 -0.02
C ASP A 109 -3.26 20.08 0.63
N ALA A 110 -3.10 21.06 1.53
CA ALA A 110 -1.85 21.28 2.25
C ALA A 110 -1.50 20.06 3.09
N TYR A 111 -2.49 19.48 3.76
CA TYR A 111 -2.32 18.23 4.50
C TYR A 111 -1.87 17.10 3.56
N ALA A 112 -2.56 16.91 2.42
CA ALA A 112 -2.21 15.84 1.49
C ALA A 112 -0.78 15.96 0.92
N GLU A 113 -0.30 17.18 0.62
CA GLU A 113 1.07 17.37 0.13
C GLU A 113 2.15 16.94 1.14
N VAL A 114 1.89 17.10 2.43
CA VAL A 114 2.81 16.70 3.50
C VAL A 114 2.76 15.19 3.76
N PHE A 115 1.56 14.61 3.83
CA PHE A 115 1.37 13.23 4.30
C PHE A 115 1.39 12.18 3.19
N LEU A 116 1.05 12.50 1.94
CA LEU A 116 1.11 11.52 0.84
C LEU A 116 2.53 10.98 0.59
N PRO A 117 3.59 11.79 0.59
CA PRO A 117 4.95 11.28 0.50
C PRO A 117 5.34 10.38 1.69
N LEU A 118 4.86 10.69 2.90
CA LEU A 118 5.08 9.87 4.10
C LEU A 118 4.43 8.49 3.99
N TYR A 119 3.23 8.43 3.40
CA TYR A 119 2.54 7.18 3.09
C TYR A 119 3.07 6.48 1.84
N ASN A 120 4.21 6.94 1.30
CA ASN A 120 4.84 6.35 0.13
C ASN A 120 3.91 6.40 -1.10
N VAL A 121 3.00 7.36 -1.18
CA VAL A 121 2.16 7.57 -2.36
C VAL A 121 2.94 8.44 -3.35
N VAL A 122 3.45 7.81 -4.40
CA VAL A 122 4.36 8.45 -5.36
C VAL A 122 3.76 8.55 -6.76
N HIS A 123 2.90 7.61 -7.12
CA HIS A 123 2.32 7.54 -8.46
C HIS A 123 1.31 8.69 -8.68
N PRO A 124 1.39 9.43 -9.80
CA PRO A 124 0.57 10.63 -9.99
C PRO A 124 -0.94 10.36 -9.95
N TYR A 125 -1.41 9.25 -10.51
CA TYR A 125 -2.85 8.92 -10.46
C TYR A 125 -3.34 8.60 -9.05
N ASP A 126 -2.52 7.92 -8.25
CA ASP A 126 -2.88 7.56 -6.88
C ASP A 126 -2.93 8.81 -6.00
N ILE A 127 -1.98 9.74 -6.21
CA ILE A 127 -1.96 11.05 -5.54
C ILE A 127 -3.25 11.81 -5.85
N VAL A 128 -3.63 11.93 -7.12
CA VAL A 128 -4.83 12.68 -7.53
C VAL A 128 -6.09 12.05 -6.93
N LEU A 129 -6.23 10.72 -7.02
CA LEU A 129 -7.40 10.03 -6.48
C LEU A 129 -7.50 10.21 -4.96
N ILE A 130 -6.40 9.98 -4.23
CA ILE A 130 -6.42 10.08 -2.76
C ILE A 130 -6.73 11.52 -2.33
N LYS A 131 -6.17 12.52 -3.03
CA LYS A 131 -6.55 13.93 -2.82
C LYS A 131 -8.04 14.13 -3.04
N GLN A 132 -8.58 13.71 -4.18
CA GLN A 132 -10.01 13.84 -4.50
C GLN A 132 -10.90 13.17 -3.44
N VAL A 133 -10.50 12.02 -2.91
CA VAL A 133 -11.21 11.33 -1.82
C VAL A 133 -11.16 12.16 -0.54
N LEU A 134 -10.00 12.69 -0.17
CA LEU A 134 -9.87 13.53 1.03
C LEU A 134 -10.71 14.81 0.93
N PHE A 135 -10.64 15.53 -0.19
CA PHE A 135 -11.46 16.72 -0.42
C PHE A 135 -12.95 16.41 -0.40
N GLY A 136 -13.34 15.34 -1.11
CA GLY A 136 -14.72 14.91 -1.19
C GLY A 136 -15.29 14.50 0.15
N TYR A 137 -14.50 13.77 0.95
CA TYR A 137 -14.84 13.44 2.32
C TYR A 137 -15.09 14.71 3.15
N CYS A 138 -14.17 15.68 3.13
CA CYS A 138 -14.32 16.92 3.91
C CYS A 138 -15.54 17.74 3.49
N ARG A 139 -15.77 17.87 2.17
CA ARG A 139 -16.90 18.63 1.61
C ARG A 139 -18.25 18.01 1.95
N TYR A 140 -18.37 16.69 1.86
CA TYR A 140 -19.63 15.97 2.01
C TYR A 140 -19.71 15.15 3.31
N HIS A 141 -18.93 15.51 4.34
CA HIS A 141 -18.82 14.73 5.57
C HIS A 141 -20.19 14.54 6.26
N TRP A 142 -21.08 15.54 6.25
CA TRP A 142 -22.44 15.41 6.80
C TRP A 142 -23.27 14.34 6.08
N LEU A 143 -23.20 14.31 4.75
CA LEU A 143 -23.93 13.36 3.91
C LEU A 143 -23.44 11.94 4.18
N ILE A 144 -22.11 11.78 4.15
CA ILE A 144 -21.43 10.50 4.41
C ILE A 144 -21.75 10.02 5.82
N ASN A 145 -21.59 10.87 6.84
CA ASN A 145 -21.82 10.48 8.23
C ASN A 145 -23.30 10.13 8.50
N SER A 146 -24.24 10.83 7.87
CA SER A 146 -25.67 10.48 7.97
C SER A 146 -25.96 9.10 7.39
N PHE A 147 -25.43 8.78 6.19
CA PHE A 147 -25.58 7.45 5.62
C PHE A 147 -24.97 6.38 6.52
N ILE A 148 -23.75 6.61 7.01
CA ILE A 148 -23.04 5.68 7.89
C ILE A 148 -23.85 5.43 9.18
N LYS A 149 -24.44 6.48 9.77
CA LYS A 149 -25.32 6.34 10.95
C LYS A 149 -26.46 5.37 10.67
N HIS A 150 -27.20 5.56 9.58
CA HIS A 150 -28.33 4.69 9.22
C HIS A 150 -27.89 3.28 8.82
N PHE A 151 -26.75 3.16 8.14
CA PHE A 151 -26.14 1.89 7.80
C PHE A 151 -25.82 1.05 9.05
N TYR A 152 -25.20 1.66 10.06
CA TYR A 152 -24.95 0.99 11.33
C TYR A 152 -26.23 0.69 12.11
N THR A 153 -27.30 1.50 11.99
CA THR A 153 -28.59 1.19 12.63
C THR A 153 -29.27 -0.02 11.99
N VAL A 154 -29.28 -0.12 10.66
CA VAL A 154 -29.99 -1.20 9.93
C VAL A 154 -29.20 -2.51 9.94
N LYS A 155 -27.87 -2.46 9.87
CA LYS A 155 -27.00 -3.66 9.79
C LYS A 155 -26.11 -3.84 11.03
N ALA A 156 -26.54 -3.37 12.20
CA ALA A 156 -25.76 -3.31 13.43
C ALA A 156 -25.05 -4.64 13.80
N THR A 157 -25.70 -5.78 13.56
CA THR A 157 -25.21 -7.11 13.94
C THR A 157 -24.04 -7.60 13.08
N MET A 158 -23.84 -7.04 11.89
CA MET A 158 -22.85 -7.51 10.91
C MET A 158 -21.61 -6.61 10.81
N LEU A 159 -21.62 -5.45 11.47
CA LEU A 159 -20.63 -4.40 11.24
C LEU A 159 -19.73 -4.16 12.46
N SER A 160 -18.42 -4.07 12.21
CA SER A 160 -17.46 -3.60 13.19
C SER A 160 -17.34 -2.07 13.15
N GLN A 161 -17.24 -1.43 14.33
CA GLN A 161 -16.94 0.00 14.44
C GLN A 161 -15.54 0.35 13.90
N GLY A 162 -14.60 -0.60 13.94
CA GLY A 162 -13.24 -0.41 13.43
C GLY A 162 -13.17 -0.15 11.92
N ASP A 163 -14.22 -0.52 11.18
CA ASP A 163 -14.31 -0.37 9.73
C ASP A 163 -15.05 0.91 9.29
N SER A 164 -15.41 1.80 10.22
CA SER A 164 -16.17 3.02 9.91
C SER A 164 -15.49 3.90 8.85
N LEU A 165 -14.15 4.05 8.93
CA LEU A 165 -13.38 4.82 7.94
C LEU A 165 -13.40 4.18 6.54
N LEU A 166 -13.38 2.85 6.45
CA LEU A 166 -13.50 2.12 5.19
C LEU A 166 -14.84 2.45 4.53
N TYR A 167 -15.93 2.34 5.29
CA TYR A 167 -17.26 2.63 4.77
C TYR A 167 -17.41 4.10 4.39
N LYS A 168 -16.89 5.07 5.16
CA LYS A 168 -16.90 6.49 4.78
C LYS A 168 -16.27 6.74 3.42
N VAL A 169 -15.11 6.14 3.17
CA VAL A 169 -14.40 6.24 1.87
C VAL A 169 -15.22 5.58 0.75
N LEU A 170 -15.77 4.38 0.99
CA LEU A 170 -16.56 3.66 -0.01
C LEU A 170 -17.88 4.38 -0.34
N VAL A 171 -18.55 4.99 0.63
CA VAL A 171 -19.74 5.82 0.41
C VAL A 171 -19.42 6.99 -0.49
N TYR A 172 -18.33 7.71 -0.23
CA TYR A 172 -17.93 8.81 -1.11
C TYR A 172 -17.71 8.34 -2.55
N LEU A 173 -16.97 7.23 -2.72
CA LEU A 173 -16.70 6.67 -4.04
C LEU A 173 -17.98 6.22 -4.76
N ALA A 174 -18.90 5.57 -4.05
CA ALA A 174 -20.15 5.08 -4.61
C ALA A 174 -21.14 6.21 -4.96
N VAL A 175 -21.27 7.23 -4.10
CA VAL A 175 -22.26 8.30 -4.31
C VAL A 175 -21.78 9.33 -5.33
N PHE A 176 -20.50 9.68 -5.34
CA PHE A 176 -20.00 10.81 -6.14
C PHE A 176 -19.10 10.42 -7.31
N ARG A 177 -18.45 9.26 -7.26
CA ARG A 177 -17.43 8.87 -8.24
C ARG A 177 -17.79 7.62 -9.02
N LEU A 178 -18.96 7.03 -8.79
CA LEU A 178 -19.33 5.78 -9.44
C LEU A 178 -19.50 5.96 -10.96
N ASP A 179 -20.07 7.07 -11.39
CA ASP A 179 -20.21 7.42 -12.82
C ASP A 179 -18.83 7.61 -13.48
N GLU A 180 -17.90 8.28 -12.80
CA GLU A 180 -16.56 8.54 -13.33
C GLU A 180 -15.66 7.29 -13.31
N LEU A 181 -15.76 6.48 -12.25
CA LEU A 181 -14.95 5.29 -12.04
C LEU A 181 -15.47 4.09 -12.86
N ASN A 182 -16.76 4.10 -13.19
CA ASN A 182 -17.55 2.99 -13.70
C ASN A 182 -17.71 1.83 -12.71
N TRP A 183 -18.76 1.04 -12.90
CA TRP A 183 -19.06 -0.14 -12.08
C TRP A 183 -17.90 -1.14 -12.02
N ARG A 184 -17.20 -1.36 -13.14
CA ARG A 184 -16.14 -2.37 -13.23
C ARG A 184 -14.98 -2.09 -12.28
N GLU A 185 -14.52 -0.84 -12.20
CA GLU A 185 -13.39 -0.48 -11.33
C GLU A 185 -13.86 -0.32 -9.88
N PHE A 186 -15.09 0.17 -9.65
CA PHE A 186 -15.68 0.15 -8.31
C PHE A 186 -15.77 -1.27 -7.74
N ARG A 187 -16.30 -2.22 -8.52
CA ARG A 187 -16.33 -3.64 -8.16
C ARG A 187 -14.94 -4.19 -7.88
N ARG A 188 -13.92 -3.78 -8.63
CA ARG A 188 -12.53 -4.20 -8.41
C ARG A 188 -11.96 -3.66 -7.10
N LEU A 189 -12.29 -2.43 -6.71
CA LEU A 189 -11.94 -1.88 -5.39
C LEU A 189 -12.63 -2.69 -4.29
N CYS A 190 -13.93 -2.94 -4.41
CA CYS A 190 -14.69 -3.75 -3.47
C CYS A 190 -14.13 -5.18 -3.34
N SER A 191 -13.84 -5.85 -4.46
CA SER A 191 -13.28 -7.20 -4.47
C SER A 191 -11.87 -7.31 -3.89
N SER A 192 -11.16 -6.20 -3.71
CA SER A 192 -9.85 -6.20 -3.03
C SER A 192 -9.96 -6.23 -1.50
N GLN A 193 -11.16 -5.99 -0.97
CA GLN A 193 -11.45 -5.99 0.45
C GLN A 193 -12.07 -7.32 0.89
N ILE A 194 -12.24 -7.49 2.20
CA ILE A 194 -12.80 -8.72 2.79
C ILE A 194 -14.29 -8.85 2.41
N PRO A 195 -14.73 -9.94 1.75
CA PRO A 195 -16.11 -10.10 1.28
C PRO A 195 -17.17 -9.91 2.36
N VAL A 196 -16.90 -10.41 3.58
CA VAL A 196 -17.79 -10.29 4.75
C VAL A 196 -18.11 -8.83 5.10
N LYS A 197 -17.17 -7.91 4.86
CA LYS A 197 -17.35 -6.46 5.12
C LYS A 197 -18.09 -5.76 3.99
N ILE A 198 -17.81 -6.17 2.76
CA ILE A 198 -18.32 -5.51 1.56
C ILE A 198 -19.76 -5.91 1.24
N LEU A 199 -20.13 -7.17 1.49
CA LEU A 199 -21.48 -7.67 1.26
C LEU A 199 -22.58 -6.79 1.91
N PRO A 200 -22.56 -6.54 3.24
CA PRO A 200 -23.59 -5.72 3.87
C PRO A 200 -23.55 -4.27 3.37
N PHE A 201 -22.39 -3.75 2.99
CA PHE A 201 -22.23 -2.41 2.45
C PHE A 201 -22.88 -2.25 1.06
N VAL A 202 -22.59 -3.15 0.13
CA VAL A 202 -23.17 -3.12 -1.24
C VAL A 202 -24.68 -3.29 -1.18
N GLN A 203 -25.17 -4.18 -0.31
CA GLN A 203 -26.60 -4.31 -0.03
C GLN A 203 -27.19 -2.99 0.47
N ALA A 204 -26.57 -2.37 1.47
CA ALA A 204 -27.10 -1.16 2.10
C ALA A 204 -27.17 0.05 1.17
N ILE A 205 -26.19 0.22 0.28
CA ILE A 205 -26.09 1.42 -0.55
C ILE A 205 -26.86 1.32 -1.88
N PHE A 206 -27.02 0.11 -2.45
CA PHE A 206 -27.69 -0.08 -3.74
C PHE A 206 -29.05 -0.79 -3.67
N LEU A 207 -29.27 -1.65 -2.68
CA LEU A 207 -30.43 -2.56 -2.65
C LEU A 207 -31.39 -2.28 -1.49
N GLU A 208 -30.88 -1.83 -0.36
CA GLU A 208 -31.64 -1.65 0.89
C GLU A 208 -32.41 -0.31 0.91
N GLU A 209 -33.70 -0.39 0.64
CA GLU A 209 -34.56 0.79 0.53
C GLU A 209 -34.70 1.56 1.85
N LEU A 210 -34.63 0.88 3.00
CA LEU A 210 -34.71 1.53 4.32
C LEU A 210 -33.50 2.43 4.58
N THR A 211 -32.29 1.95 4.33
CA THR A 211 -31.07 2.76 4.51
C THR A 211 -31.08 3.95 3.57
N ILE A 212 -31.49 3.77 2.31
CA ILE A 212 -31.60 4.84 1.33
C ILE A 212 -32.65 5.87 1.75
N ARG A 213 -33.83 5.43 2.21
CA ARG A 213 -34.92 6.31 2.63
C ARG A 213 -34.52 7.18 3.82
N TYR A 214 -33.99 6.58 4.89
CA TYR A 214 -33.56 7.34 6.06
C TYR A 214 -32.40 8.30 5.75
N SER A 215 -31.48 7.87 4.88
CA SER A 215 -30.39 8.74 4.42
C SER A 215 -30.93 9.91 3.60
N LYS A 216 -31.89 9.67 2.70
CA LYS A 216 -32.55 10.71 1.90
C LYS A 216 -33.22 11.75 2.80
N ASP A 217 -33.97 11.32 3.80
CA ASP A 217 -34.69 12.21 4.70
C ASP A 217 -33.73 13.12 5.49
N ASP A 218 -32.56 12.62 5.86
CA ASP A 218 -31.51 13.43 6.50
C ASP A 218 -30.76 14.33 5.50
N TRP A 219 -30.50 13.85 4.28
CA TRP A 219 -29.82 14.63 3.26
C TRP A 219 -30.66 15.84 2.83
N LEU A 220 -31.99 15.68 2.72
CA LEU A 220 -32.92 16.76 2.39
C LEU A 220 -33.00 17.88 3.45
N LYS A 221 -32.52 17.64 4.68
CA LYS A 221 -32.43 18.68 5.72
C LYS A 221 -31.28 19.66 5.47
N ILE A 222 -30.27 19.25 4.69
CA ILE A 222 -29.00 19.98 4.51
C ILE A 222 -28.83 20.41 3.05
N TYR A 223 -29.25 19.57 2.11
CA TYR A 223 -29.05 19.76 0.68
C TYR A 223 -30.38 19.93 -0.05
N ASP A 224 -30.32 20.58 -1.21
CA ASP A 224 -31.47 20.78 -2.08
C ASP A 224 -32.03 19.45 -2.63
N CYS A 225 -33.34 19.42 -2.86
CA CYS A 225 -34.06 18.24 -3.31
C CYS A 225 -33.59 17.75 -4.68
N MET A 226 -33.26 18.66 -5.60
CA MET A 226 -32.76 18.32 -6.93
C MET A 226 -31.42 17.60 -6.84
N PHE A 227 -30.49 18.15 -6.05
CA PHE A 227 -29.19 17.54 -5.81
C PHE A 227 -29.30 16.15 -5.20
N VAL A 228 -30.12 15.97 -4.16
CA VAL A 228 -30.32 14.67 -3.51
C VAL A 228 -30.94 13.64 -4.46
N ASN A 229 -31.95 14.04 -5.23
CA ASN A 229 -32.59 13.14 -6.19
C ASN A 229 -31.65 12.75 -7.33
N ASP A 230 -30.79 13.65 -7.78
CA ASP A 230 -29.78 13.34 -8.81
C ASP A 230 -28.76 12.32 -8.30
N LEU A 231 -28.29 12.44 -7.05
CA LEU A 231 -27.40 11.45 -6.43
C LEU A 231 -28.05 10.06 -6.35
N LEU A 232 -29.31 10.00 -5.91
CA LEU A 232 -30.05 8.74 -5.81
C LEU A 232 -30.33 8.14 -7.18
N ARG A 233 -30.58 8.97 -8.20
CA ARG A 233 -30.72 8.50 -9.59
C ARG A 233 -29.43 7.85 -10.07
N GLY A 234 -28.27 8.47 -9.82
CA GLY A 234 -26.97 7.91 -10.17
C GLY A 234 -26.71 6.54 -9.54
N LEU A 235 -27.03 6.39 -8.24
CA LEU A 235 -26.96 5.07 -7.57
C LEU A 235 -27.92 4.04 -8.17
N GLY A 236 -29.12 4.48 -8.54
CA GLY A 236 -30.15 3.63 -9.13
C GLY A 236 -29.76 3.02 -10.49
N LEU A 237 -28.89 3.68 -11.27
CA LEU A 237 -28.42 3.19 -12.56
C LEU A 237 -27.66 1.87 -12.45
N PHE A 238 -26.99 1.61 -11.33
CA PHE A 238 -26.15 0.43 -11.12
C PHE A 238 -26.81 -0.64 -10.23
N ARG A 239 -28.13 -0.54 -10.00
CA ARG A 239 -28.85 -1.43 -9.09
C ARG A 239 -28.78 -2.89 -9.53
N GLU A 240 -28.93 -3.15 -10.83
CA GLU A 240 -28.93 -4.51 -11.38
C GLU A 240 -27.53 -5.14 -11.28
N GLU A 241 -26.48 -4.40 -11.61
CA GLU A 241 -25.11 -4.90 -11.50
C GLU A 241 -24.68 -5.08 -10.03
N ALA A 242 -25.20 -4.25 -9.12
CA ALA A 242 -25.04 -4.41 -7.69
C ALA A 242 -25.74 -5.67 -7.16
N GLN A 243 -26.90 -6.03 -7.69
CA GLN A 243 -27.60 -7.26 -7.33
C GLN A 243 -26.79 -8.49 -7.72
N VAL A 244 -26.34 -8.57 -8.98
CA VAL A 244 -25.49 -9.68 -9.46
C VAL A 244 -24.18 -9.79 -8.68
N TYR A 245 -23.61 -8.66 -8.26
CA TYR A 245 -22.39 -8.67 -7.46
C TYR A 245 -22.65 -9.09 -6.01
N THR A 246 -23.76 -8.66 -5.41
CA THR A 246 -24.21 -9.09 -4.09
C THR A 246 -24.39 -10.61 -4.04
N GLU A 247 -25.01 -11.21 -5.04
CA GLU A 247 -25.20 -12.67 -5.12
C GLU A 247 -23.85 -13.41 -5.10
N LYS A 248 -22.86 -12.92 -5.86
CA LYS A 248 -21.50 -13.48 -5.89
C LYS A 248 -20.78 -13.31 -4.55
N LEU A 249 -20.97 -12.18 -3.87
CA LEU A 249 -20.42 -11.94 -2.55
C LEU A 249 -21.10 -12.84 -1.50
N ALA A 250 -22.41 -13.05 -1.60
CA ALA A 250 -23.16 -13.93 -0.72
C ALA A 250 -22.71 -15.39 -0.90
N GLU A 251 -22.48 -15.85 -2.13
CA GLU A 251 -21.88 -17.16 -2.40
C GLU A 251 -20.47 -17.27 -1.78
N ALA A 252 -19.66 -16.21 -1.85
CA ALA A 252 -18.32 -16.22 -1.24
C ALA A 252 -18.33 -16.17 0.30
N VAL A 253 -19.38 -15.63 0.93
CA VAL A 253 -19.48 -15.47 2.40
C VAL A 253 -20.23 -16.63 3.06
N TYR A 254 -21.31 -17.10 2.44
CA TYR A 254 -22.19 -18.16 2.97
C TYR A 254 -22.04 -19.49 2.24
N GLY A 255 -21.33 -19.51 1.12
CA GLY A 255 -21.12 -20.74 0.35
C GLY A 255 -20.38 -21.79 1.17
N PRO A 256 -20.67 -23.08 0.95
CA PRO A 256 -19.98 -24.15 1.63
C PRO A 256 -18.50 -24.13 1.23
N ASP A 257 -17.62 -23.83 2.19
CA ASP A 257 -16.17 -23.86 1.96
C ASP A 257 -15.75 -25.26 1.51
N PRO A 258 -15.22 -25.43 0.28
CA PRO A 258 -14.85 -26.74 -0.24
C PRO A 258 -13.74 -27.42 0.58
N GLY A 259 -13.02 -26.67 1.41
CA GLY A 259 -11.97 -27.16 2.32
C GLY A 259 -12.39 -27.38 3.78
N LEU A 260 -13.62 -27.02 4.18
CA LEU A 260 -14.08 -27.06 5.59
C LEU A 260 -15.18 -28.09 5.85
N ARG A 261 -15.30 -29.11 4.98
CA ARG A 261 -15.93 -30.37 5.39
C ARG A 261 -14.95 -31.14 6.29
N TYR A 262 -14.73 -30.61 7.50
CA TYR A 262 -14.13 -31.41 8.55
C TYR A 262 -15.15 -32.49 8.92
N ILE A 263 -14.97 -33.66 8.32
CA ILE A 263 -15.58 -34.88 8.81
C ILE A 263 -14.66 -35.30 9.96
N PRO A 264 -15.06 -35.18 11.24
CA PRO A 264 -14.24 -35.68 12.32
C PRO A 264 -13.92 -37.16 12.03
N PRO A 265 -12.66 -37.58 12.10
CA PRO A 265 -12.34 -38.99 11.97
C PRO A 265 -13.13 -39.75 13.05
N PRO A 266 -13.70 -40.92 12.73
CA PRO A 266 -14.40 -41.72 13.71
C PRO A 266 -13.45 -42.00 14.89
N THR A 267 -13.90 -41.67 16.10
CA THR A 267 -13.11 -41.89 17.31
C THR A 267 -12.87 -43.39 17.49
N THR A 268 -11.66 -43.85 17.20
CA THR A 268 -11.20 -45.18 17.58
C THR A 268 -10.91 -45.18 19.08
N ILE A 269 -11.57 -46.07 19.82
CA ILE A 269 -11.24 -46.35 21.22
C ILE A 269 -9.81 -46.90 21.29
N ILE A 270 -8.87 -46.08 21.78
CA ILE A 270 -7.51 -46.53 22.10
C ILE A 270 -7.58 -47.08 23.53
N PRO A 271 -7.38 -48.39 23.75
CA PRO A 271 -7.31 -48.92 25.10
C PRO A 271 -6.13 -48.26 25.81
N PHE A 272 -6.37 -47.71 27.01
CA PHE A 272 -5.30 -47.15 27.81
C PHE A 272 -4.45 -48.31 28.36
N THR A 273 -3.17 -48.32 28.03
CA THR A 273 -2.23 -49.22 28.70
C THR A 273 -1.86 -48.57 30.02
N LEU A 274 -2.21 -49.21 31.14
CA LEU A 274 -1.79 -48.76 32.47
C LEU A 274 -0.26 -48.63 32.49
N SER A 275 0.24 -47.40 32.68
CA SER A 275 1.67 -47.15 32.76
C SER A 275 2.22 -47.76 34.05
N ILE A 276 2.95 -48.87 33.94
CA ILE A 276 3.76 -49.36 35.04
C ILE A 276 4.91 -48.34 35.19
N SER A 277 5.02 -47.72 36.36
CA SER A 277 6.10 -46.79 36.64
C SER A 277 7.43 -47.54 36.57
N ASN A 278 8.26 -47.22 35.58
CA ASN A 278 9.64 -47.68 35.54
C ASN A 278 10.40 -46.96 36.65
N TYR A 279 10.69 -47.67 37.75
CA TYR A 279 11.73 -47.23 38.67
C TYR A 279 13.04 -47.21 37.89
N THR A 280 13.57 -46.02 37.61
CA THR A 280 14.89 -45.85 37.03
C THR A 280 15.93 -46.36 38.02
N HIS A 281 16.66 -47.41 37.66
CA HIS A 281 17.90 -47.76 38.36
C HIS A 281 18.85 -46.55 38.32
N ILE A 282 19.53 -46.28 39.43
CA ILE A 282 20.59 -45.28 39.50
C ILE A 282 21.69 -45.74 38.53
N VAL A 283 21.87 -44.99 37.45
CA VAL A 283 22.98 -45.20 36.50
C VAL A 283 24.22 -44.62 37.16
N GLU A 284 25.19 -45.46 37.51
CA GLU A 284 26.51 -45.00 37.96
C GLU A 284 27.14 -44.12 36.87
N GLU A 285 27.58 -42.92 37.27
CA GLU A 285 28.14 -41.93 36.36
C GLU A 285 29.44 -42.48 35.72
N PRO A 286 29.53 -42.60 34.38
CA PRO A 286 30.72 -43.13 33.76
C PRO A 286 31.90 -42.17 33.96
N GLU A 287 33.09 -42.74 34.19
CA GLU A 287 34.31 -41.98 34.41
C GLU A 287 34.54 -40.90 33.32
N PRO A 288 35.04 -39.71 33.68
CA PRO A 288 35.13 -38.58 32.78
C PRO A 288 35.99 -38.88 31.56
N TYR A 289 35.37 -38.82 30.38
CA TYR A 289 36.04 -39.05 29.10
C TYR A 289 37.09 -37.96 28.83
N ILE A 290 38.36 -38.37 28.69
CA ILE A 290 39.46 -37.47 28.34
C ILE A 290 39.28 -37.03 26.88
N TYR A 291 38.74 -35.82 26.68
CA TYR A 291 38.54 -35.23 25.36
C TYR A 291 39.87 -34.81 24.72
N LYS A 292 40.30 -35.50 23.66
CA LYS A 292 41.40 -35.04 22.82
C LYS A 292 40.86 -34.08 21.75
N ALA A 293 41.39 -32.87 21.72
CA ALA A 293 41.00 -31.88 20.72
C ALA A 293 41.31 -32.40 19.31
N LYS A 294 40.31 -32.34 18.41
CA LYS A 294 40.52 -32.64 16.99
C LYS A 294 41.40 -31.55 16.37
N PRO A 295 42.30 -31.89 15.42
CA PRO A 295 43.10 -30.89 14.73
C PRO A 295 42.19 -29.88 14.02
N ALA A 296 42.65 -28.63 13.91
CA ALA A 296 41.92 -27.59 13.22
C ALA A 296 41.59 -28.03 11.77
N PRO A 297 40.34 -27.90 11.31
CA PRO A 297 39.97 -28.31 9.96
C PRO A 297 40.74 -27.47 8.93
N LEU A 298 41.24 -28.12 7.88
CA LEU A 298 41.85 -27.40 6.75
C LEU A 298 40.78 -26.57 6.04
N TRP A 299 41.09 -25.29 5.79
CA TRP A 299 40.25 -24.41 4.99
C TRP A 299 40.27 -24.83 3.52
N ASP A 300 39.19 -25.47 3.07
CA ASP A 300 39.00 -25.78 1.66
C ASP A 300 38.55 -24.51 0.90
N LYS A 301 39.23 -24.16 -0.19
CA LYS A 301 38.94 -22.95 -1.01
C LYS A 301 37.74 -23.16 -1.95
N GLY A 302 36.70 -23.84 -1.46
CA GLY A 302 35.50 -24.18 -2.21
C GLY A 302 34.26 -23.41 -1.74
N ARG A 303 33.24 -23.34 -2.60
CA ARG A 303 31.91 -22.84 -2.20
C ARG A 303 31.34 -23.74 -1.10
N THR A 304 30.97 -23.15 0.04
CA THR A 304 30.39 -23.88 1.16
C THR A 304 29.08 -24.58 0.78
N LEU A 305 28.74 -25.63 1.52
CA LEU A 305 27.49 -26.37 1.36
C LEU A 305 26.27 -25.43 1.42
N GLU A 306 26.30 -24.47 2.35
CA GLU A 306 25.26 -23.44 2.48
C GLU A 306 25.14 -22.56 1.24
N MET A 307 26.26 -22.16 0.65
CA MET A 307 26.25 -21.33 -0.55
C MET A 307 25.72 -22.08 -1.77
N LYS A 308 25.92 -23.41 -1.84
CA LYS A 308 25.28 -24.28 -2.86
C LYS A 308 23.76 -24.39 -2.62
N ARG A 309 23.31 -24.57 -1.38
CA ARG A 309 21.89 -24.62 -1.00
C ARG A 309 21.15 -23.33 -1.37
N VAL A 310 21.72 -22.18 -1.03
CA VAL A 310 21.15 -20.86 -1.38
C VAL A 310 21.02 -20.70 -2.90
N SER A 311 22.02 -21.13 -3.67
CA SER A 311 21.94 -21.08 -5.14
C SER A 311 20.85 -21.99 -5.72
N GLN A 312 20.56 -23.13 -5.09
CA GLN A 312 19.46 -24.01 -5.49
C GLN A 312 18.11 -23.37 -5.19
N VAL A 313 17.96 -22.75 -4.01
CA VAL A 313 16.74 -22.00 -3.65
C VAL A 313 16.45 -20.87 -4.62
N PHE A 314 17.46 -20.10 -5.05
CA PHE A 314 17.26 -19.06 -6.07
C PHE A 314 16.81 -19.62 -7.42
N LYS A 315 17.34 -20.79 -7.83
CA LYS A 315 16.89 -21.46 -9.08
C LYS A 315 15.43 -21.91 -8.96
N LEU A 316 15.04 -22.49 -7.83
CA LEU A 316 13.66 -22.94 -7.57
C LEU A 316 12.69 -21.76 -7.50
N ASN A 317 13.05 -20.67 -6.82
CA ASN A 317 12.22 -19.47 -6.79
C ASN A 317 12.02 -18.87 -8.20
N ARG A 318 13.02 -18.98 -9.07
CA ARG A 318 12.92 -18.52 -10.46
C ARG A 318 11.97 -19.40 -11.29
N THR A 319 11.94 -20.72 -11.08
CA THR A 319 11.01 -21.62 -11.79
C THR A 319 9.58 -21.41 -11.28
N LEU A 320 9.38 -21.34 -9.97
CA LEU A 320 8.06 -21.08 -9.37
C LEU A 320 7.47 -19.73 -9.79
N LEU A 321 8.30 -18.69 -9.93
CA LEU A 321 7.84 -17.41 -10.47
C LEU A 321 7.39 -17.53 -11.94
N LYS A 322 8.11 -18.31 -12.76
CA LYS A 322 7.71 -18.53 -14.15
C LYS A 322 6.37 -19.27 -14.25
N GLU A 323 6.16 -20.29 -13.42
CA GLU A 323 4.91 -21.03 -13.33
C GLU A 323 3.77 -20.14 -12.79
N LYS A 324 4.03 -19.32 -11.76
CA LYS A 324 3.03 -18.38 -11.25
C LYS A 324 2.57 -17.38 -12.32
N TYR A 325 3.48 -16.92 -13.17
CA TYR A 325 3.16 -15.98 -14.25
C TYR A 325 2.80 -16.65 -15.59
N SER A 326 2.79 -17.99 -15.70
CA SER A 326 2.26 -18.67 -16.89
C SER A 326 0.75 -18.54 -16.98
N ASP A 327 0.08 -18.48 -15.83
CA ASP A 327 -1.37 -18.28 -15.74
C ASP A 327 -1.78 -16.84 -16.09
N PRO A 328 -2.65 -16.64 -17.10
CA PRO A 328 -3.13 -15.32 -17.49
C PRO A 328 -3.82 -14.52 -16.38
N ARG A 329 -4.32 -15.20 -15.32
CA ARG A 329 -4.94 -14.58 -14.14
C ARG A 329 -3.95 -13.82 -13.25
N TYR A 330 -2.70 -14.27 -13.22
CA TYR A 330 -1.64 -13.69 -12.38
C TYR A 330 -0.63 -12.87 -13.18
N GLN A 331 -0.79 -12.81 -14.51
CA GLN A 331 0.01 -11.94 -15.35
C GLN A 331 -0.20 -10.47 -14.97
N PRO A 332 0.86 -9.66 -14.89
CA PRO A 332 0.73 -8.22 -14.67
C PRO A 332 -0.06 -7.59 -15.83
N PHE A 333 -0.88 -6.58 -15.51
CA PHE A 333 -1.68 -5.86 -16.50
C PHE A 333 -0.79 -5.24 -17.58
N ARG A 334 -1.19 -5.38 -18.85
CA ARG A 334 -0.55 -4.73 -20.01
C ARG A 334 -1.56 -3.82 -20.70
N ILE A 335 -1.21 -2.56 -20.93
CA ILE A 335 -2.05 -1.58 -21.65
C ILE A 335 -1.58 -1.48 -23.10
N ARG A 336 -2.51 -1.49 -24.06
CA ARG A 336 -2.25 -1.45 -25.51
C ARG A 336 -1.48 -0.22 -26.01
N SER A 337 -1.38 0.85 -25.23
CA SER A 337 -0.61 2.06 -25.60
C SER A 337 0.90 1.81 -25.74
N LEU A 338 1.40 0.68 -25.21
CA LEU A 338 2.81 0.25 -25.31
C LEU A 338 3.12 -0.55 -26.59
N GLU A 339 2.11 -0.94 -27.38
CA GLU A 339 2.28 -1.61 -28.68
C GLU A 339 2.00 -0.64 -29.83
N ARG A 340 2.29 0.66 -29.69
CA ARG A 340 2.71 1.38 -30.91
C ARG A 340 4.04 0.73 -31.29
N PRO A 341 4.17 0.05 -32.44
CA PRO A 341 5.45 -0.45 -32.87
C PRO A 341 6.33 0.77 -33.08
N THR A 342 7.10 1.13 -32.06
CA THR A 342 8.16 2.12 -32.19
C THR A 342 9.18 1.49 -33.14
N ASN A 343 9.40 2.13 -34.29
CA ASN A 343 10.31 1.72 -35.37
C ASN A 343 11.80 1.68 -34.94
N LEU A 344 12.10 1.47 -33.66
CA LEU A 344 13.42 1.59 -33.06
C LEU A 344 14.34 0.43 -33.43
N GLU A 345 13.79 -0.76 -33.68
CA GLU A 345 14.57 -1.91 -34.16
C GLU A 345 14.99 -1.70 -35.61
N THR A 346 14.07 -1.26 -36.46
CA THR A 346 14.34 -0.91 -37.86
C THR A 346 15.30 0.28 -37.99
N ILE A 347 15.15 1.31 -37.17
CA ILE A 347 16.10 2.44 -37.10
C ILE A 347 17.49 1.98 -36.61
N ARG A 348 17.57 1.00 -35.70
CA ARG A 348 18.85 0.43 -35.26
C ARG A 348 19.54 -0.36 -36.38
N GLU A 349 18.78 -1.10 -37.17
CA GLU A 349 19.31 -1.85 -38.33
C GLU A 349 19.82 -0.90 -39.41
N GLU A 350 19.07 0.16 -39.74
CA GLU A 350 19.49 1.19 -40.70
C GLU A 350 20.76 1.94 -40.25
N VAL A 351 20.83 2.33 -38.97
CA VAL A 351 22.03 2.99 -38.41
C VAL A 351 23.21 2.02 -38.34
N GLY A 352 22.95 0.72 -38.11
CA GLY A 352 23.95 -0.34 -38.20
C GLY A 352 24.53 -0.47 -39.61
N LEU A 353 23.68 -0.54 -40.63
CA LEU A 353 24.06 -0.62 -42.04
C LEU A 353 24.83 0.62 -42.51
N ASN A 354 24.41 1.82 -42.09
CA ASN A 354 25.13 3.07 -42.38
C ASN A 354 26.51 3.14 -41.71
N ARG A 355 26.69 2.52 -40.54
CA ARG A 355 28.01 2.43 -39.89
C ARG A 355 28.93 1.43 -40.59
N VAL A 356 28.39 0.33 -41.10
CA VAL A 356 29.18 -0.68 -41.84
C VAL A 356 29.60 -0.17 -43.22
N THR A 357 28.72 0.57 -43.92
CA THR A 357 29.05 1.18 -45.21
C THR A 357 30.09 2.32 -45.08
N LEU A 358 29.99 3.16 -44.06
CA LEU A 358 31.01 4.19 -43.78
C LEU A 358 32.36 3.58 -43.35
N ALA A 359 32.34 2.44 -42.63
CA ALA A 359 33.56 1.72 -42.30
C ALA A 359 34.20 1.03 -43.53
N GLY A 360 33.39 0.62 -44.53
CA GLY A 360 33.89 0.07 -45.79
C GLY A 360 34.51 1.12 -46.73
N ILE A 361 34.03 2.37 -46.69
CA ILE A 361 34.59 3.47 -47.51
C ILE A 361 35.89 4.03 -46.90
N MET A 362 36.15 3.79 -45.61
CA MET A 362 37.42 4.17 -44.95
C MET A 362 38.56 3.15 -45.12
N TYR A 363 38.31 2.00 -45.77
CA TYR A 363 39.30 0.93 -46.00
C TYR A 363 39.48 0.60 -47.51
N LEU A 364 39.20 1.57 -48.38
CA LEU A 364 39.67 1.67 -49.76
C LEU A 364 40.44 2.98 -49.89
#